data_AF-A0A6N9D0A0-F1
#
_entry.id   AF-A0A6N9D0A0-F1
#
_cell.length_a   1.000
_cell.length_b   1.000
_cell.length_c   1.000
_cell.angle_alpha   90.00
_cell.angle_beta   90.00
_cell.angle_gamma   90.00
#
_symmetry.space_group_name_H-M   'P 1'
#
loop_
_entity.id
_entity.type
_entity.pdbx_description
1 polymer ?
#
loop_
_entity_poly.entity_id
_entity_poly.type
_entity_poly.pdbx_seq_one_letter_code
_entity_poly.pdbx_strand_id
1 'polypeptide(L)'
;MLNTTISAFLSQLKFGTPTTCENLTIVPLLDSQNVEPNYLTMDEGLSTSLFQIEELEDGSQVNDIRFRNISEKFALLFEGEELLGAKQNRILNISVLVKPKTDQTLPVSCVEAGRWHHSHRVRSKQ
;
A
#
# COMPACT_ATOMS: atom_id res chain seq x y z
N MET A 1 -22.44 5.18 -24.08
CA MET A 1 -23.51 5.27 -23.07
C MET A 1 -22.93 4.85 -21.74
N LEU A 2 -23.12 5.63 -20.67
CA LEU A 2 -22.72 5.20 -19.33
C LEU A 2 -23.58 3.99 -18.95
N ASN A 3 -22.97 2.95 -18.39
CA ASN A 3 -23.66 1.76 -17.92
C ASN A 3 -24.75 2.17 -16.90
N THR A 4 -25.99 1.72 -17.08
CA THR A 4 -27.14 2.08 -16.24
C THR A 4 -26.88 1.83 -14.75
N THR A 5 -26.15 0.77 -14.40
CA THR A 5 -25.75 0.46 -13.02
C THR A 5 -24.81 1.52 -12.44
N ILE A 6 -23.81 1.96 -13.22
CA ILE A 6 -22.87 3.01 -12.80
C ILE A 6 -23.61 4.34 -12.61
N SER A 7 -24.51 4.68 -13.55
CA SER A 7 -25.29 5.93 -13.46
C SER A 7 -26.18 5.95 -12.22
N ALA A 8 -26.84 4.83 -11.90
CA ALA A 8 -27.67 4.70 -10.71
C ALA A 8 -26.84 4.84 -9.42
N PHE A 9 -25.68 4.16 -9.36
CA PHE A 9 -24.76 4.28 -8.23
C PHE A 9 -24.27 5.73 -8.03
N LEU A 10 -23.77 6.39 -9.08
CA LEU A 10 -23.30 7.77 -8.97
C LEU A 10 -24.39 8.75 -8.54
N SER A 11 -25.64 8.49 -8.92
CA SER A 11 -26.79 9.32 -8.55
C SER A 11 -27.16 9.22 -7.06
N GLN A 12 -26.71 8.17 -6.37
CA GLN A 12 -26.97 7.96 -4.94
C GLN A 12 -25.91 8.60 -4.04
N LEU A 13 -24.73 8.90 -4.60
CA LEU A 13 -23.63 9.51 -3.86
C LEU A 13 -23.97 10.96 -3.46
N LYS A 14 -23.57 11.34 -2.25
CA LYS A 14 -23.69 12.69 -1.73
C LYS A 14 -22.31 13.27 -1.50
N PHE A 15 -22.14 14.55 -1.83
CA PHE A 15 -20.94 15.27 -1.43
C PHE A 15 -21.03 15.59 0.07
N GLY A 16 -19.99 15.23 0.81
CA GLY A 16 -19.80 15.68 2.19
C GLY A 16 -19.30 17.12 2.24
N THR A 17 -19.12 17.64 3.46
CA THR A 17 -18.56 18.98 3.67
C THR A 17 -17.12 19.04 3.15
N PRO A 18 -16.80 19.95 2.22
CA PRO A 18 -15.43 20.17 1.79
C PRO A 18 -14.53 20.58 2.96
N THR A 19 -13.37 19.95 3.10
CA THR A 19 -12.35 20.32 4.09
C THR A 19 -11.12 20.83 3.36
N THR A 20 -10.65 22.03 3.71
CA THR A 20 -9.48 22.65 3.05
C THR A 20 -8.34 22.83 4.05
N CYS A 21 -7.13 22.46 3.63
CA CYS A 21 -5.88 22.75 4.30
C CYS A 21 -4.90 23.33 3.26
N GLU A 22 -4.43 24.56 3.48
CA GLU A 22 -3.61 25.31 2.52
C GLU A 22 -4.21 25.31 1.10
N ASN A 23 -3.52 24.70 0.12
CA ASN A 23 -3.93 24.58 -1.26
C ASN A 23 -4.60 23.24 -1.60
N LEU A 24 -4.96 22.42 -0.61
CA LEU A 24 -5.61 21.12 -0.78
C LEU A 24 -7.03 21.14 -0.21
N THR A 25 -8.03 20.85 -1.06
CA THR A 25 -9.43 20.67 -0.65
C THR A 25 -9.86 19.22 -0.90
N ILE A 26 -10.35 18.57 0.15
CA ILE A 26 -10.95 17.23 0.09
C ILE A 26 -12.47 17.39 0.12
N VAL A 27 -13.16 16.84 -0.89
CA VAL A 27 -14.62 16.73 -0.91
C VAL A 27 -15.00 15.26 -0.78
N PRO A 28 -15.54 14.82 0.36
CA PRO A 28 -15.91 13.42 0.55
C PRO A 28 -17.05 13.03 -0.40
N LEU A 29 -16.96 11.83 -0.98
CA LEU A 29 -18.08 11.18 -1.65
C LEU A 29 -18.67 10.15 -0.69
N LEU A 30 -19.91 10.37 -0.28
CA LEU A 30 -20.59 9.58 0.75
C LEU A 30 -21.70 8.75 0.10
N ASP A 31 -21.71 7.45 0.38
CA ASP A 31 -22.87 6.59 0.15
C ASP A 31 -23.61 6.39 1.48
N SER A 32 -24.94 6.33 1.42
CA SER A 32 -25.78 5.95 2.57
C SER A 32 -25.67 4.47 2.95
N GLN A 33 -25.11 3.64 2.06
CA GLN A 33 -24.88 2.22 2.33
C GLN A 33 -23.56 2.02 3.06
N ASN A 34 -23.64 1.52 4.30
CA ASN A 34 -22.45 1.12 5.04
C ASN A 34 -22.04 -0.30 4.62
N VAL A 35 -21.31 -0.42 3.52
CA VAL A 35 -20.76 -1.70 3.05
C VAL A 35 -19.32 -1.80 3.52
N GLU A 36 -19.06 -2.74 4.41
CA GLU A 36 -17.70 -3.07 4.82
C GLU A 36 -16.90 -3.56 3.61
N PRO A 37 -15.71 -3.00 3.34
CA PRO A 37 -14.87 -3.48 2.27
C PRO A 37 -14.51 -4.95 2.48
N ASN A 38 -14.60 -5.74 1.41
CA ASN A 38 -14.25 -7.16 1.45
C ASN A 38 -12.73 -7.39 1.28
N TYR A 39 -11.92 -6.58 1.95
CA TYR A 39 -10.47 -6.70 2.00
C TYR A 39 -9.94 -6.38 3.40
N LEU A 40 -8.68 -6.71 3.64
CA LEU A 40 -7.87 -6.20 4.73
C LEU A 40 -6.72 -5.40 4.13
N THR A 41 -6.38 -4.29 4.77
CA THR A 41 -5.14 -3.53 4.50
C THR A 41 -3.92 -4.30 5.01
N MET A 42 -2.72 -3.89 4.58
CA MET A 42 -1.49 -4.54 5.00
C MET A 42 -1.32 -4.53 6.53
N ASP A 43 -1.53 -3.38 7.18
CA ASP A 43 -1.44 -3.23 8.63
C ASP A 43 -2.43 -4.12 9.38
N GLU A 44 -3.69 -4.18 8.93
CA GLU A 44 -4.72 -5.04 9.53
C GLU A 44 -4.36 -6.52 9.42
N GLY A 45 -3.91 -6.97 8.24
CA GLY A 45 -3.57 -8.37 8.03
C GLY A 45 -2.27 -8.79 8.73
N LEU A 46 -1.27 -7.90 8.83
CA LEU A 46 -0.03 -8.18 9.56
C LEU A 46 -0.27 -8.19 11.07
N SER A 47 -0.99 -7.21 11.62
CA SER A 47 -1.29 -7.12 13.06
C SER A 47 -2.12 -8.30 13.57
N THR A 48 -2.91 -8.93 12.69
CA THR A 48 -3.71 -10.13 13.00
C THR A 48 -3.03 -11.44 12.60
N SER A 49 -1.77 -11.40 12.12
CA SER A 49 -1.03 -12.57 11.63
C SER A 49 -1.70 -13.32 10.47
N LEU A 50 -2.63 -12.66 9.76
CA LEU A 50 -3.31 -13.20 8.59
C LEU A 50 -2.49 -13.02 7.30
N PHE A 51 -1.55 -12.07 7.30
CA PHE A 51 -0.58 -11.89 6.23
C PHE A 51 0.81 -12.30 6.69
N GLN A 52 1.57 -12.92 5.79
CA GLN A 52 2.95 -13.33 6.02
C GLN A 52 3.81 -12.85 4.84
N ILE A 53 5.01 -12.39 5.17
CA ILE A 53 6.00 -11.92 4.20
C ILE A 53 7.26 -12.73 4.42
N GLU A 54 7.74 -13.38 3.36
CA GLU A 54 8.95 -14.19 3.36
C GLU A 54 9.91 -13.67 2.27
N GLU A 55 11.20 -13.56 2.58
CA GLU A 55 12.23 -13.37 1.56
C GLU A 55 12.45 -14.67 0.79
N LEU A 56 12.69 -14.57 -0.51
CA LEU A 56 13.08 -15.72 -1.32
C LEU A 56 14.52 -16.10 -0.97
N GLU A 57 14.77 -17.38 -0.69
CA GLU A 57 16.07 -17.89 -0.20
C GLU A 57 17.22 -17.73 -1.20
N ASP A 58 16.90 -17.53 -2.47
CA ASP A 58 17.86 -17.30 -3.54
C ASP A 58 18.26 -15.81 -3.55
N GLY A 59 19.44 -15.50 -2.99
CA GLY A 59 19.98 -14.13 -2.87
C GLY A 59 20.17 -13.36 -4.19
N SER A 60 19.74 -13.94 -5.32
CA SER A 60 19.67 -13.34 -6.65
C SER A 60 18.39 -12.54 -6.89
N GLN A 61 17.32 -12.72 -6.11
CA GLN A 61 16.04 -12.01 -6.26
C GLN A 61 15.85 -10.95 -5.19
N VAL A 62 16.78 -10.00 -5.16
CA VAL A 62 16.75 -8.84 -4.25
C VAL A 62 15.50 -7.98 -4.47
N ASN A 63 14.79 -8.10 -5.60
CA ASN A 63 13.64 -7.25 -5.90
C ASN A 63 12.28 -7.93 -5.69
N ASP A 64 12.25 -9.12 -5.10
CA ASP A 64 11.02 -9.88 -4.94
C ASP A 64 10.86 -10.43 -3.52
N ILE A 65 9.62 -10.44 -3.03
CA ILE A 65 9.21 -11.10 -1.77
C ILE A 65 8.06 -12.05 -2.03
N ARG A 66 7.92 -13.09 -1.20
CA ARG A 66 6.73 -13.93 -1.16
C ARG A 66 5.77 -13.34 -0.14
N PHE A 67 4.60 -12.91 -0.62
CA PHE A 67 3.48 -12.52 0.22
C PHE A 67 2.48 -13.67 0.28
N ARG A 68 2.02 -14.00 1.48
CA ARG A 68 0.99 -15.02 1.71
C ARG A 68 -0.20 -14.40 2.42
N ASN A 69 -1.37 -14.50 1.80
CA ASN A 69 -2.66 -14.15 2.38
C ASN A 69 -3.38 -15.42 2.86
N ILE A 70 -3.40 -15.65 4.18
CA ILE A 70 -4.12 -16.80 4.76
C ILE A 70 -5.55 -16.43 5.19
N SER A 71 -6.00 -15.20 4.99
CA SER A 71 -7.35 -14.76 5.34
C SER A 71 -8.39 -15.25 4.34
N GLU A 72 -9.68 -15.09 4.69
CA GLU A 72 -10.83 -15.27 3.77
C GLU A 72 -11.13 -13.99 2.95
N LYS A 73 -10.41 -12.89 3.21
CA LYS A 73 -10.60 -11.60 2.53
C LYS A 73 -9.47 -11.33 1.55
N PHE A 74 -9.70 -10.41 0.62
CA PHE A 74 -8.61 -9.91 -0.21
C PHE A 74 -7.60 -9.13 0.63
N ALA A 75 -6.34 -9.10 0.21
CA ALA A 75 -5.35 -8.18 0.75
C ALA A 75 -5.23 -6.99 -0.20
N LEU A 76 -5.52 -5.79 0.29
CA LEU A 76 -5.26 -4.55 -0.44
C LEU A 76 -3.91 -4.02 0.02
N LEU A 77 -2.94 -4.05 -0.88
CA LEU A 77 -1.58 -3.58 -0.66
C LEU A 77 -1.33 -2.37 -1.56
N PHE A 78 -0.77 -1.31 -1.00
CA PHE A 78 -0.49 -0.07 -1.71
C PHE A 78 0.98 0.07 -2.05
N GLU A 79 1.24 0.63 -3.22
CA GLU A 79 2.59 1.04 -3.60
C GLU A 79 3.13 2.08 -2.60
N GLY A 80 4.41 1.96 -2.26
CA GLY A 80 5.05 2.85 -1.29
C GLY A 80 4.94 2.38 0.15
N GLU A 81 4.16 1.33 0.44
CA GLU A 81 4.11 0.75 1.78
C GLU A 81 5.44 0.09 2.17
N GLU A 82 5.86 0.29 3.42
CA GLU A 82 7.10 -0.27 3.97
C GLU A 82 6.87 -1.65 4.58
N LEU A 83 7.72 -2.61 4.20
CA LEU A 83 7.75 -3.96 4.75
C LEU A 83 8.86 -4.02 5.81
N LEU A 84 8.46 -4.12 7.06
CA LEU A 84 9.34 -4.19 8.22
C LEU A 84 9.62 -5.66 8.60
N GLY A 85 10.85 -5.98 8.99
CA GLY A 85 11.21 -7.31 9.53
C GLY A 85 11.83 -8.30 8.54
N ALA A 86 12.02 -7.90 7.28
CA ALA A 86 12.89 -8.61 6.33
C ALA A 86 14.38 -8.35 6.65
N LYS A 87 15.34 -9.06 6.01
CA LYS A 87 16.78 -8.84 6.26
C LYS A 87 17.20 -7.40 5.98
N GLN A 88 16.44 -6.70 5.14
CA GLN A 88 16.49 -5.26 4.89
C GLN A 88 15.05 -4.71 4.77
N ASN A 89 14.81 -3.46 5.18
CA ASN A 89 13.53 -2.79 4.93
C ASN A 89 13.28 -2.67 3.42
N ARG A 90 12.03 -2.94 3.00
CA ARG A 90 11.63 -2.91 1.59
C ARG A 90 10.44 -1.99 1.39
N ILE A 91 10.29 -1.44 0.19
CA ILE A 91 9.10 -0.71 -0.25
C ILE A 91 8.40 -1.51 -1.35
N LEU A 92 7.08 -1.64 -1.27
CA LEU A 92 6.28 -2.28 -2.32
C LEU A 92 6.23 -1.40 -3.57
N ASN A 93 6.48 -1.99 -4.74
CA ASN A 93 6.55 -1.25 -6.01
C ASN A 93 5.22 -1.18 -6.77
N ILE A 94 4.16 -1.83 -6.27
CA ILE A 94 2.87 -1.91 -6.94
C ILE A 94 1.72 -1.81 -5.95
N SER A 95 0.60 -1.25 -6.39
CA SER A 95 -0.67 -1.39 -5.69
C SER A 95 -1.40 -2.63 -6.23
N VAL A 96 -1.79 -3.56 -5.36
CA VAL A 96 -2.32 -4.87 -5.76
C VAL A 96 -3.39 -5.37 -4.80
N LEU A 97 -4.38 -6.08 -5.35
CA LEU A 97 -5.38 -6.82 -4.59
C LEU A 97 -5.07 -8.33 -4.67
N VAL A 98 -4.53 -8.91 -3.59
CA VAL A 98 -4.17 -10.33 -3.52
C VAL A 98 -5.35 -11.15 -3.04
N LYS A 99 -5.64 -12.28 -3.71
CA LYS A 99 -6.79 -13.13 -3.40
C LYS A 99 -6.68 -13.79 -2.02
N PRO A 100 -7.81 -14.13 -1.38
CA PRO A 100 -7.83 -14.98 -0.19
C PRO A 100 -7.11 -16.31 -0.44
N LYS A 101 -6.43 -16.84 0.59
CA LYS A 101 -5.78 -18.17 0.57
C LYS A 101 -4.80 -18.37 -0.59
N THR A 102 -4.01 -17.34 -0.89
CA THR A 102 -3.00 -17.42 -1.97
C THR A 102 -1.65 -16.91 -1.53
N ASP A 103 -0.62 -17.44 -2.20
CA ASP A 103 0.75 -16.95 -2.17
C ASP A 103 1.01 -16.21 -3.49
N GLN A 104 1.63 -15.04 -3.41
CA GLN A 104 1.99 -14.23 -4.57
C GLN A 104 3.40 -13.65 -4.40
N THR A 105 4.21 -13.75 -5.44
CA THR A 105 5.49 -13.01 -5.50
C THR A 105 5.20 -11.56 -5.87
N LEU A 106 5.68 -10.64 -5.04
CA LEU A 106 5.46 -9.21 -5.21
C LEU A 106 6.79 -8.48 -5.41
N PRO A 107 6.86 -7.54 -6.36
CA PRO A 107 8.05 -6.76 -6.60
C PRO A 107 8.22 -5.68 -5.53
N VAL A 108 9.44 -5.54 -5.03
CA VAL A 108 9.83 -4.56 -4.01
C VAL A 108 11.15 -3.87 -4.38
N SER A 109 11.38 -2.72 -3.77
CA SER A 109 12.67 -2.02 -3.80
C SER A 109 13.33 -2.09 -2.43
N CYS A 110 14.65 -2.30 -2.39
CA CYS A 110 15.40 -2.20 -1.13
C CYS A 110 15.50 -0.74 -0.65
N VAL A 111 15.30 -0.53 0.64
CA VAL A 111 15.64 0.71 1.32
C VAL A 111 17.07 0.56 1.86
N GLU A 112 18.05 0.97 1.07
CA GLU A 112 19.46 0.91 1.50
C GLU A 112 19.71 1.88 2.68
N ALA A 113 20.45 1.42 3.69
CA ALA A 113 21.07 2.30 4.67
C ALA A 113 22.25 3.04 4.01
N GLY A 114 22.15 4.38 3.87
CA GLY A 114 23.27 5.19 3.35
C GLY A 114 22.95 6.53 2.69
N ARG A 115 21.67 6.90 2.47
CA ARG A 115 21.29 8.09 1.68
C ARG A 115 21.48 9.48 2.33
N TRP A 116 22.33 9.62 3.36
CA TRP A 116 22.75 10.91 3.93
C TRP A 116 24.27 11.06 4.13
N HIS A 117 25.11 10.40 3.32
CA HIS A 117 26.53 10.74 3.28
C HIS A 117 26.80 11.86 2.26
N HIS A 118 26.28 13.07 2.51
CA HIS A 118 26.84 14.26 1.88
C HIS A 118 27.88 14.87 2.83
N SER A 119 29.13 14.44 2.65
CA SER A 119 30.28 15.15 3.22
C SER A 119 30.47 16.48 2.48
N HIS A 120 29.68 17.49 2.86
CA HIS A 120 30.05 18.87 2.52
C HIS A 120 31.25 19.27 3.37
N ARG A 121 32.44 19.08 2.81
CA ARG A 121 33.65 19.73 3.30
C ARG A 121 33.53 21.22 2.97
N VAL A 122 32.96 22.00 3.90
CA VAL A 122 33.05 23.46 3.84
C VAL A 122 34.53 23.81 4.05
N ARG A 123 35.21 24.22 2.97
CA ARG A 123 36.49 24.91 3.06
C ARG A 123 36.19 26.31 3.60
N SER A 124 36.62 26.60 4.82
CA SER A 124 36.83 27.99 5.24
C SER A 124 37.90 28.61 4.33
N LYS A 125 37.55 29.72 3.69
CA LYS A 125 38.54 30.67 3.18
C LYS A 125 38.73 31.74 4.27
N GLN A 126 40.01 32.01 4.52
CA GLN A 126 40.62 33.05 5.36
C GLN A 126 40.66 32.77 6.86
#